data_AF-A0A9N8DEH2-F1
#
_entry.id   AF-A0A9N8DEH2-F1
#
_cell.length_a   1.000
_cell.length_b   1.000
_cell.length_c   1.000
_cell.angle_alpha   90.00
_cell.angle_beta   90.00
_cell.angle_gamma   90.00
#
_symmetry.space_group_name_H-M   'P 1'
#
loop_
_entity.id
_entity.type
_entity.pdbx_description
1 polymer ?
#
loop_
_entity_poly.entity_id
_entity_poly.type
_entity_poly.pdbx_seq_one_letter_code
_entity_poly.pdbx_strand_id
1 'polypeptide(L)'
;MASSLTAYDPNLHKNALSSPPKLVPFDEVLGIITKILSTEEGVKSILDNQLEAFQMSSSSSSSKCASLPIQTAGQPPYATLAAGPQAQVCIKTGYASGDTVMVSKCAAGGGKHSGNTGSVSVYDQKTLRLKAVLCDEGLLTEIRTAAAAAVATRAAILAAGTRVQKMGVIGGGVQAIWQLRLLAASKIINPNESRVVIKTSSRASAEKFIQTMKESPHEPDRQWTLMEPYDDNSKFHGCQVIHSVTPARSPVLDVGDVDLPKAGNNPFLHISAIGSDSPGKCELALDLLKLADVSLVDSLLQTVERGEFQNSRCEGFKFPLKELGEPGVVDSATGKLAVDRGAAAKSQALFTIFDSSGMAMQDVQMAKLVAQNL
;
A
#
# COMPACT_ATOMS: atom_id res chain seq x y z
N MET A 1 -57.24 11.31 -6.20
CA MET A 1 -56.08 10.75 -5.46
C MET A 1 -55.03 11.85 -5.39
N ALA A 2 -54.83 12.45 -4.22
CA ALA A 2 -53.75 13.41 -4.03
C ALA A 2 -52.42 12.66 -4.15
N SER A 3 -51.63 12.95 -5.18
CA SER A 3 -50.30 12.38 -5.36
C SER A 3 -49.34 13.00 -4.35
N SER A 4 -49.31 12.53 -3.10
CA SER A 4 -48.27 12.96 -2.17
C SER A 4 -46.99 12.18 -2.45
N LEU A 5 -46.28 12.58 -3.52
CA LEU A 5 -44.82 12.38 -3.63
C LEU A 5 -44.07 13.07 -2.47
N THR A 6 -44.79 13.77 -1.59
CA THR A 6 -44.34 14.54 -0.44
C THR A 6 -44.78 13.89 0.89
N ALA A 7 -44.66 12.56 1.04
CA ALA A 7 -44.65 11.97 2.38
C ALA A 7 -43.38 12.45 3.10
N TYR A 8 -43.42 13.70 3.57
CA TYR A 8 -42.38 14.39 4.29
C TYR A 8 -42.56 14.05 5.76
N ASP A 9 -41.61 13.35 6.37
CA ASP A 9 -41.58 13.23 7.83
C ASP A 9 -41.29 14.62 8.41
N PRO A 10 -42.26 15.29 9.06
CA PRO A 10 -42.06 16.62 9.59
C PRO A 10 -41.03 16.62 10.72
N ASN A 11 -40.58 15.48 11.24
CA ASN A 11 -39.52 15.41 12.25
C ASN A 11 -38.12 15.24 11.64
N LEU A 12 -37.97 15.08 10.33
CA LEU A 12 -36.65 14.88 9.72
C LEU A 12 -35.69 16.06 9.96
N HIS A 13 -36.22 17.29 10.06
CA HIS A 13 -35.42 18.47 10.43
C HIS A 13 -34.86 18.40 11.86
N LYS A 14 -35.47 17.62 12.77
CA LYS A 14 -34.89 17.37 14.11
C LYS A 14 -33.62 16.53 14.04
N ASN A 15 -33.42 15.82 12.93
CA ASN A 15 -32.17 15.13 12.63
C ASN A 15 -31.14 16.04 11.96
N ALA A 16 -31.48 17.28 11.57
CA ALA A 16 -30.52 18.21 11.01
C ALA A 16 -29.52 18.65 12.09
N LEU A 17 -28.24 18.71 11.72
CA LEU A 17 -27.19 19.14 12.63
C LEU A 17 -27.28 20.65 12.87
N SER A 18 -27.02 21.09 14.10
CA SER A 18 -26.73 22.50 14.40
C SER A 18 -25.42 22.97 13.76
N SER A 19 -24.52 22.03 13.42
CA SER A 19 -23.25 22.27 12.77
C SER A 19 -23.07 21.29 11.61
N PRO A 20 -23.05 21.74 10.35
CA PRO A 20 -22.92 20.84 9.20
C PRO A 20 -21.55 20.13 9.17
N PRO A 21 -21.45 18.97 8.49
CA PRO A 21 -20.17 18.30 8.28
C PRO A 21 -19.18 19.22 7.55
N LYS A 22 -17.89 19.15 7.91
CA LYS A 22 -16.83 19.95 7.27
C LYS A 22 -16.46 19.31 5.92
N LEU A 23 -16.64 20.04 4.82
CA LEU A 23 -16.01 19.69 3.55
C LEU A 23 -14.57 20.23 3.59
N VAL A 24 -13.59 19.33 3.64
CA VAL A 24 -12.18 19.68 3.79
C VAL A 24 -11.53 19.70 2.40
N PRO A 25 -11.11 20.87 1.90
CA PRO A 25 -10.49 21.00 0.58
C PRO A 25 -9.10 20.37 0.54
N PHE A 26 -8.64 20.03 -0.67
CA PHE A 26 -7.35 19.39 -0.90
C PHE A 26 -6.17 20.10 -0.22
N ASP A 27 -6.07 21.44 -0.36
CA ASP A 27 -4.95 22.20 0.21
C ASP A 27 -4.90 22.13 1.75
N GLU A 28 -6.05 22.01 2.41
CA GLU A 28 -6.11 21.84 3.86
C GLU A 28 -5.65 20.43 4.27
N VAL A 29 -6.10 19.39 3.55
CA VAL A 29 -5.60 18.02 3.74
C VAL A 29 -4.09 17.95 3.52
N LEU A 30 -3.60 18.55 2.43
CA LEU A 30 -2.19 18.60 2.09
C LEU A 30 -1.37 19.33 3.15
N GLY A 31 -1.88 20.44 3.69
CA GLY A 31 -1.23 21.19 4.78
C GLY A 31 -1.06 20.35 6.04
N ILE A 32 -2.10 19.62 6.45
CA ILE A 32 -2.05 18.69 7.60
C ILE A 32 -1.01 17.60 7.36
N ILE A 33 -1.06 16.95 6.19
CA ILE A 33 -0.14 15.87 5.84
C ILE A 33 1.31 16.36 5.77
N THR A 34 1.54 17.54 5.20
CA THR A 34 2.88 18.16 5.11
C THR A 34 3.46 18.38 6.50
N LYS A 35 2.65 18.88 7.44
CA LYS A 35 3.07 19.08 8.84
C LYS A 35 3.37 17.76 9.56
N ILE A 36 2.62 16.70 9.29
CA ILE A 36 2.90 15.37 9.85
C ILE A 36 4.23 14.86 9.29
N LEU A 37 4.40 14.87 7.97
CA LEU A 37 5.59 14.38 7.29
C LEU A 37 6.85 15.21 7.54
N SER A 38 6.74 16.43 8.08
CA SER A 38 7.90 17.28 8.40
C SER A 38 8.62 16.87 9.70
N THR A 39 8.14 15.86 10.41
CA THR A 39 8.71 15.39 11.69
C THR A 39 8.96 13.88 11.65
N GLU A 40 9.99 13.42 12.35
CA GLU A 40 10.29 11.98 12.45
C GLU A 40 9.17 11.24 13.17
N GLU A 41 8.60 11.84 14.22
CA GLU A 41 7.47 11.31 14.97
C GLU A 41 6.22 11.20 14.09
N GLY A 42 5.96 12.18 13.24
CA GLY A 42 4.83 12.16 12.33
C GLY A 42 4.97 11.06 11.26
N VAL A 43 6.15 10.92 10.64
CA VAL A 43 6.42 9.80 9.73
C VAL A 43 6.27 8.46 10.45
N LYS A 44 6.82 8.33 11.66
CA LYS A 44 6.69 7.12 12.48
C LYS A 44 5.22 6.81 12.78
N SER A 45 4.41 7.81 13.13
CA SER A 45 2.99 7.60 13.43
C SER A 45 2.21 7.07 12.22
N ILE A 46 2.55 7.48 10.99
CA ILE A 46 1.94 6.92 9.78
C ILE A 46 2.24 5.43 9.68
N LEU A 47 3.51 5.02 9.89
CA LEU A 47 3.93 3.61 9.83
C LEU A 47 3.32 2.79 10.97
N ASP A 48 3.31 3.30 12.19
CA ASP A 48 2.71 2.64 13.36
C ASP A 48 1.21 2.43 13.14
N ASN A 49 0.50 3.42 12.62
CA ASN A 49 -0.91 3.34 12.29
C ASN A 49 -1.20 2.29 11.20
N GLN A 50 -0.31 2.12 10.23
CA GLN A 50 -0.45 1.03 9.25
C GLN A 50 -0.20 -0.34 9.89
N LEU A 51 0.77 -0.48 10.78
CA LEU A 51 0.99 -1.71 11.54
C LEU A 51 -0.23 -2.06 12.39
N GLU A 52 -0.82 -1.08 13.08
CA GLU A 52 -2.05 -1.25 13.84
C GLU A 52 -3.21 -1.67 12.91
N ALA A 53 -3.35 -1.07 11.72
CA ALA A 53 -4.34 -1.49 10.74
C ALA A 53 -4.21 -2.97 10.35
N PHE A 54 -2.98 -3.45 10.12
CA PHE A 54 -2.72 -4.86 9.85
C PHE A 54 -3.12 -5.75 11.04
N GLN A 55 -2.69 -5.39 12.25
CA GLN A 55 -2.95 -6.18 13.45
C GLN A 55 -4.44 -6.25 13.80
N MET A 56 -5.19 -5.16 13.61
CA MET A 56 -6.63 -5.14 13.79
C MET A 56 -7.35 -6.05 12.79
N SER A 57 -6.88 -6.03 11.54
CA SER A 57 -7.53 -6.72 10.40
C SER A 57 -7.14 -8.18 10.24
N SER A 58 -6.16 -8.68 11.00
CA SER A 58 -5.75 -10.08 10.91
C SER A 58 -6.92 -11.01 11.24
N SER A 59 -7.04 -12.08 10.48
CA SER A 59 -7.95 -13.22 10.68
C SER A 59 -7.87 -13.83 12.09
N SER A 60 -6.73 -13.71 12.76
CA SER A 60 -6.53 -14.16 14.14
C SER A 60 -7.08 -13.17 15.20
N SER A 61 -7.54 -11.99 14.79
CA SER A 61 -8.04 -10.90 15.64
C SER A 61 -9.55 -10.73 15.44
N SER A 62 -10.33 -11.76 15.79
CA SER A 62 -11.75 -11.91 15.41
C SER A 62 -12.75 -10.93 16.06
N SER A 63 -12.34 -9.77 16.58
CA SER A 63 -13.27 -8.81 17.22
C SER A 63 -12.82 -7.34 17.24
N LYS A 64 -11.73 -6.97 16.54
CA LYS A 64 -11.16 -5.61 16.68
C LYS A 64 -11.56 -4.63 15.59
N CYS A 65 -11.92 -5.09 14.40
CA CYS A 65 -12.40 -4.21 13.34
C CYS A 65 -13.30 -4.93 12.34
N ALA A 66 -14.03 -4.15 11.55
CA ALA A 66 -14.73 -4.63 10.37
C ALA A 66 -14.23 -3.87 9.15
N SER A 67 -13.82 -4.62 8.13
CA SER A 67 -13.66 -4.12 6.76
C SER A 67 -14.79 -4.72 5.93
N LEU A 68 -15.63 -3.87 5.32
CA LEU A 68 -16.71 -4.33 4.47
C LEU A 68 -16.17 -4.77 3.10
N PRO A 69 -16.88 -5.65 2.38
CA PRO A 69 -16.50 -6.04 1.02
C PRO A 69 -16.30 -4.81 0.13
N ILE A 70 -15.22 -4.82 -0.66
CA ILE A 70 -14.91 -3.74 -1.59
C ILE A 70 -15.98 -3.74 -2.68
N GLN A 71 -16.65 -2.60 -2.86
CA GLN A 71 -17.57 -2.41 -3.97
C GLN A 71 -16.82 -1.77 -5.13
N THR A 72 -16.73 -2.45 -6.28
CA THR A 72 -16.04 -1.94 -7.46
C THR A 72 -17.03 -1.77 -8.61
N ALA A 73 -17.13 -0.54 -9.12
CA ALA A 73 -17.85 -0.21 -10.35
C ALA A 73 -16.86 -0.04 -11.53
N GLY A 74 -17.34 -0.25 -12.76
CA GLY A 74 -16.54 -0.05 -13.98
C GLY A 74 -15.70 -1.24 -14.43
N GLN A 75 -15.70 -2.33 -13.66
CA GLN A 75 -15.00 -3.58 -13.97
C GLN A 75 -15.98 -4.76 -13.98
N PRO A 76 -15.66 -5.86 -14.69
CA PRO A 76 -16.49 -7.06 -14.68
C PRO A 76 -16.86 -7.51 -13.26
N PRO A 77 -18.12 -7.92 -13.01
CA PRO A 77 -19.20 -8.15 -13.98
C PRO A 77 -20.00 -6.91 -14.39
N TYR A 78 -19.64 -5.72 -13.91
CA TYR A 78 -20.37 -4.47 -14.17
C TYR A 78 -19.92 -3.81 -15.48
N ALA A 79 -20.81 -2.99 -16.06
CA ALA A 79 -20.52 -2.24 -17.28
C ALA A 79 -19.34 -1.26 -17.06
N THR A 80 -18.55 -1.07 -18.12
CA THR A 80 -17.44 -0.11 -18.14
C THR A 80 -17.93 1.31 -17.95
N LEU A 81 -17.17 2.12 -17.23
CA LEU A 81 -17.45 3.56 -17.09
C LEU A 81 -17.11 4.30 -18.38
N ALA A 82 -17.77 5.45 -18.61
CA ALA A 82 -17.49 6.32 -19.75
C ALA A 82 -16.03 6.84 -19.79
N ALA A 83 -15.34 6.84 -18.64
CA ALA A 83 -13.95 7.24 -18.51
C ALA A 83 -12.94 6.25 -19.16
N GLY A 84 -13.39 5.06 -19.58
CA GLY A 84 -12.62 4.10 -20.35
C GLY A 84 -12.74 2.65 -19.84
N PRO A 85 -12.23 1.67 -20.61
CA PRO A 85 -12.37 0.24 -20.26
C PRO A 85 -11.58 -0.16 -19.01
N GLN A 86 -10.55 0.59 -18.64
CA GLN A 86 -9.76 0.37 -17.43
C GLN A 86 -10.24 1.24 -16.25
N ALA A 87 -11.24 2.11 -16.46
CA ALA A 87 -11.72 2.99 -15.42
C ALA A 87 -12.51 2.20 -14.37
N GLN A 88 -12.29 2.53 -13.11
CA GLN A 88 -12.98 1.91 -11.99
C GLN A 88 -13.20 2.88 -10.85
N VAL A 89 -14.23 2.63 -10.05
CA VAL A 89 -14.50 3.31 -8.77
C VAL A 89 -14.64 2.25 -7.69
N CYS A 90 -13.88 2.36 -6.61
CA CYS A 90 -13.90 1.46 -5.48
C CYS A 90 -14.38 2.19 -4.22
N ILE A 91 -15.36 1.60 -3.53
CA ILE A 91 -15.76 2.01 -2.19
C ILE A 91 -15.20 1.02 -1.18
N LYS A 92 -14.40 1.53 -0.25
CA LYS A 92 -13.84 0.78 0.88
C LYS A 92 -14.36 1.38 2.17
N THR A 93 -15.02 0.56 2.97
CA THR A 93 -15.63 1.01 4.23
C THR A 93 -15.10 0.17 5.38
N GLY A 94 -14.71 0.81 6.48
CA GLY A 94 -14.21 0.10 7.65
C GLY A 94 -14.32 0.89 8.94
N TYR A 95 -14.20 0.17 10.06
CA TYR A 95 -14.15 0.74 11.40
C TYR A 95 -13.50 -0.24 12.38
N ALA A 96 -12.81 0.29 13.40
CA ALA A 96 -12.37 -0.49 14.55
C ALA A 96 -13.42 -0.45 15.67
N SER A 97 -13.63 -1.58 16.35
CA SER A 97 -14.57 -1.70 17.47
C SER A 97 -14.14 -0.80 18.63
N GLY A 98 -15.03 0.05 19.11
CA GLY A 98 -14.76 0.99 20.21
C GLY A 98 -13.95 2.23 19.81
N ASP A 99 -13.57 2.37 18.54
CA ASP A 99 -12.92 3.57 18.05
C ASP A 99 -13.93 4.71 17.84
N THR A 100 -13.41 5.90 17.59
CA THR A 100 -14.17 7.15 17.46
C THR A 100 -14.77 7.36 16.07
N VAL A 101 -14.19 6.75 15.04
CA VAL A 101 -14.58 6.99 13.64
C VAL A 101 -14.81 5.73 12.82
N MET A 102 -15.79 5.80 11.94
CA MET A 102 -16.01 4.88 10.83
C MET A 102 -15.71 5.63 9.54
N VAL A 103 -15.07 4.98 8.58
CA VAL A 103 -14.61 5.63 7.35
C VAL A 103 -15.17 4.93 6.13
N SER A 104 -15.62 5.71 5.15
CA SER A 104 -15.96 5.25 3.82
C SER A 104 -15.16 6.04 2.79
N LYS A 105 -14.24 5.37 2.10
CA LYS A 105 -13.43 5.95 1.02
C LYS A 105 -14.05 5.61 -0.32
N CYS A 106 -14.18 6.61 -1.19
CA CYS A 106 -14.44 6.43 -2.61
C CYS A 106 -13.17 6.78 -3.39
N ALA A 107 -12.58 5.81 -4.09
CA ALA A 107 -11.39 6.00 -4.91
C ALA A 107 -11.69 5.64 -6.37
N ALA A 108 -11.31 6.50 -7.30
CA ALA A 108 -11.51 6.34 -8.74
C ALA A 108 -10.17 6.44 -9.48
N GLY A 109 -10.02 5.67 -10.56
CA GLY A 109 -8.80 5.69 -11.35
C GLY A 109 -8.89 4.83 -12.60
N GLY A 110 -7.78 4.71 -13.35
CA GLY A 110 -7.66 3.88 -14.56
C GLY A 110 -8.35 4.43 -15.81
N GLY A 111 -8.96 5.62 -15.72
CA GLY A 111 -9.53 6.32 -16.87
C GLY A 111 -8.51 7.15 -17.65
N LYS A 112 -8.96 7.79 -18.74
CA LYS A 112 -8.14 8.73 -19.52
C LYS A 112 -7.82 10.03 -18.77
N HIS A 113 -8.62 10.38 -17.77
CA HIS A 113 -8.36 11.53 -16.90
C HIS A 113 -7.36 11.14 -15.79
N SER A 114 -6.50 12.09 -15.44
CA SER A 114 -5.28 11.88 -14.68
C SER A 114 -5.48 11.19 -13.32
N GLY A 115 -4.64 10.22 -13.04
CA GLY A 115 -4.31 9.75 -11.69
C GLY A 115 -5.41 9.00 -10.93
N ASN A 116 -5.06 8.61 -9.71
CA ASN A 116 -6.00 8.19 -8.67
C ASN A 116 -6.64 9.45 -8.09
N THR A 117 -7.96 9.49 -7.93
CA THR A 117 -8.72 10.59 -7.33
C THR A 117 -9.76 10.01 -6.37
N GLY A 118 -10.29 10.81 -5.45
CA GLY A 118 -11.26 10.31 -4.50
C GLY A 118 -11.59 11.25 -3.37
N SER A 119 -12.39 10.72 -2.44
CA SER A 119 -12.70 11.37 -1.18
C SER A 119 -12.86 10.36 -0.06
N VAL A 120 -12.72 10.84 1.17
CA VAL A 120 -12.88 10.05 2.38
C VAL A 120 -13.94 10.67 3.27
N SER A 121 -15.03 9.94 3.49
CA SER A 121 -16.07 10.33 4.45
C SER A 121 -15.77 9.76 5.83
N VAL A 122 -15.72 10.63 6.83
CA VAL A 122 -15.44 10.29 8.23
C VAL A 122 -16.71 10.45 9.04
N TYR A 123 -17.18 9.36 9.65
CA TYR A 123 -18.37 9.30 10.49
C TYR A 123 -17.99 9.10 11.94
N ASP A 124 -18.72 9.73 12.86
CA ASP A 124 -18.61 9.44 14.28
C ASP A 124 -19.31 8.11 14.61
N GLN A 125 -18.60 7.16 15.24
CA GLN A 125 -19.20 5.85 15.54
C GLN A 125 -20.30 5.88 16.60
N LYS A 126 -20.31 6.89 17.50
CA LYS A 126 -21.30 6.97 18.59
C LYS A 126 -22.61 7.56 18.11
N THR A 127 -22.54 8.57 17.26
CA THR A 127 -23.69 9.36 16.80
C THR A 127 -24.12 9.03 15.37
N LEU A 128 -23.30 8.27 14.64
CA LEU A 128 -23.46 7.92 13.21
C LEU A 128 -23.47 9.14 12.29
N ARG A 129 -23.05 10.30 12.78
CA ARG A 129 -23.05 11.56 12.03
C ARG A 129 -21.80 11.69 11.17
N LEU A 130 -21.98 12.20 9.96
CA LEU A 130 -20.87 12.62 9.12
C LEU A 130 -20.16 13.79 9.80
N LYS A 131 -18.85 13.64 10.06
CA LYS A 131 -17.99 14.67 10.66
C LYS A 131 -17.30 15.50 9.59
N ALA A 132 -16.67 14.82 8.63
CA ALA A 132 -15.91 15.47 7.58
C ALA A 132 -15.94 14.65 6.28
N VAL A 133 -15.79 15.35 5.16
CA VAL A 133 -15.44 14.76 3.86
C VAL A 133 -14.08 15.33 3.47
N LEU A 134 -13.08 14.47 3.38
CA LEU A 134 -11.73 14.83 2.96
C LEU A 134 -11.65 14.72 1.44
N CYS A 135 -11.51 15.85 0.74
CA CYS A 135 -11.30 15.88 -0.71
C CYS A 135 -9.80 15.76 -1.01
N ASP A 136 -9.24 14.58 -0.79
CA ASP A 136 -7.79 14.35 -0.82
C ASP A 136 -7.22 14.03 -2.19
N GLU A 137 -8.07 13.87 -3.22
CA GLU A 137 -7.65 13.58 -4.59
C GLU A 137 -6.69 12.38 -4.68
N GLY A 138 -6.90 11.37 -3.82
CA GLY A 138 -6.09 10.15 -3.76
C GLY A 138 -4.80 10.26 -2.91
N LEU A 139 -4.43 11.43 -2.41
CA LEU A 139 -3.20 11.66 -1.63
C LEU A 139 -3.05 10.69 -0.45
N LEU A 140 -4.10 10.49 0.34
CA LEU A 140 -4.07 9.61 1.51
C LEU A 140 -3.91 8.15 1.08
N THR A 141 -4.48 7.78 -0.07
CA THR A 141 -4.29 6.45 -0.66
C THR A 141 -2.84 6.25 -1.07
N GLU A 142 -2.18 7.25 -1.66
CA GLU A 142 -0.79 7.11 -2.07
C GLU A 142 0.14 6.88 -0.87
N ILE A 143 -0.04 7.67 0.19
CA ILE A 143 0.78 7.63 1.41
C ILE A 143 0.59 6.30 2.15
N ARG A 144 -0.65 5.89 2.41
CA ARG A 144 -0.91 4.65 3.18
C ARG A 144 -0.42 3.41 2.43
N THR A 145 -0.46 3.41 1.10
CA THR A 145 0.04 2.30 0.27
C THR A 145 1.56 2.18 0.36
N ALA A 146 2.28 3.30 0.30
CA ALA A 146 3.73 3.30 0.49
C ALA A 146 4.12 2.98 1.95
N ALA A 147 3.34 3.43 2.93
CA ALA A 147 3.57 3.13 4.33
C ALA A 147 3.40 1.63 4.64
N ALA A 148 2.40 0.97 4.03
CA ALA A 148 2.20 -0.47 4.11
C ALA A 148 3.44 -1.25 3.65
N ALA A 149 3.97 -0.92 2.47
CA ALA A 149 5.19 -1.52 1.93
C ALA A 149 6.42 -1.22 2.80
N ALA A 150 6.53 0.00 3.34
CA ALA A 150 7.60 0.40 4.24
C ALA A 150 7.60 -0.43 5.54
N VAL A 151 6.43 -0.72 6.13
CA VAL A 151 6.31 -1.60 7.31
C VAL A 151 6.83 -3.01 7.00
N ALA A 152 6.40 -3.61 5.89
CA ALA A 152 6.86 -4.94 5.49
C ALA A 152 8.37 -4.97 5.18
N THR A 153 8.86 -3.95 4.46
CA THR A 153 10.27 -3.79 4.10
C THR A 153 11.14 -3.65 5.34
N ARG A 154 10.74 -2.81 6.31
CA ARG A 154 11.44 -2.65 7.59
C ARG A 154 11.52 -3.98 8.34
N ALA A 155 10.41 -4.71 8.43
CA ALA A 155 10.38 -5.99 9.13
C ALA A 155 11.33 -7.02 8.49
N ALA A 156 11.38 -7.07 7.16
CA ALA A 156 12.28 -7.95 6.41
C ALA A 156 13.76 -7.56 6.59
N ILE A 157 14.11 -6.27 6.51
CA ILE A 157 15.48 -5.77 6.71
C ILE A 157 15.97 -6.11 8.13
N LEU A 158 15.15 -5.85 9.15
CA LEU A 158 15.47 -6.19 10.55
C LEU A 158 15.64 -7.71 10.75
N ALA A 159 14.88 -8.51 10.00
CA ALA A 159 15.02 -9.97 10.05
C ALA A 159 16.31 -10.46 9.39
N ALA A 160 16.71 -9.85 8.28
CA ALA A 160 17.98 -10.12 7.61
C ALA A 160 19.18 -9.65 8.45
N GLY A 161 19.04 -8.55 9.21
CA GLY A 161 20.10 -8.03 10.08
C GLY A 161 21.26 -7.41 9.31
N THR A 162 21.02 -6.92 8.09
CA THR A 162 22.02 -6.30 7.22
C THR A 162 21.46 -5.05 6.55
N ARG A 163 22.34 -4.16 6.08
CA ARG A 163 21.95 -2.92 5.38
C ARG A 163 21.54 -3.23 3.94
N VAL A 164 20.70 -2.36 3.37
CA VAL A 164 20.41 -2.33 1.94
C VAL A 164 21.50 -1.50 1.24
N GLN A 165 22.15 -2.09 0.25
CA GLN A 165 23.14 -1.42 -0.62
C GLN A 165 22.57 -1.17 -2.01
N LYS A 166 21.62 -2.00 -2.46
CA LYS A 166 20.98 -1.88 -3.77
C LYS A 166 19.51 -2.25 -3.67
N MET A 167 18.65 -1.45 -4.29
CA MET A 167 17.22 -1.72 -4.41
C MET A 167 16.72 -1.54 -5.84
N GLY A 168 15.66 -2.25 -6.20
CA GLY A 168 14.95 -2.08 -7.45
C GLY A 168 13.59 -1.40 -7.25
N VAL A 169 13.17 -0.60 -8.22
CA VAL A 169 11.80 -0.10 -8.32
C VAL A 169 11.29 -0.40 -9.72
N ILE A 170 10.17 -1.13 -9.81
CA ILE A 170 9.50 -1.48 -11.06
C ILE A 170 8.23 -0.66 -11.17
N GLY A 171 8.19 0.24 -12.15
CA GLY A 171 7.18 1.28 -12.31
C GLY A 171 7.74 2.66 -12.01
N GLY A 172 7.33 3.66 -12.81
CA GLY A 172 7.78 5.06 -12.70
C GLY A 172 6.63 6.03 -12.43
N GLY A 173 5.58 5.56 -11.74
CA GLY A 173 4.40 6.35 -11.41
C GLY A 173 4.48 7.02 -10.02
N VAL A 174 3.36 7.60 -9.58
CA VAL A 174 3.26 8.30 -8.28
C VAL A 174 3.59 7.40 -7.09
N GLN A 175 3.22 6.11 -7.13
CA GLN A 175 3.61 5.16 -6.08
C GLN A 175 5.13 5.01 -5.98
N ALA A 176 5.87 4.93 -7.08
CA ALA A 176 7.33 4.81 -7.03
C ALA A 176 7.98 5.98 -6.28
N ILE A 177 7.45 7.20 -6.43
CA ILE A 177 7.87 8.39 -5.67
C ILE A 177 7.60 8.17 -4.18
N TRP A 178 6.37 7.81 -3.80
CA TRP A 178 5.99 7.66 -2.40
C TRP A 178 6.71 6.50 -1.69
N GLN A 179 6.95 5.39 -2.39
CA GLN A 179 7.72 4.25 -1.87
C GLN A 179 9.13 4.71 -1.46
N LEU A 180 9.85 5.35 -2.38
CA LEU A 180 11.20 5.87 -2.12
C LEU A 180 11.21 6.98 -1.07
N ARG A 181 10.24 7.90 -1.14
CA ARG A 181 10.11 9.02 -0.19
C ARG A 181 9.92 8.52 1.23
N LEU A 182 9.00 7.58 1.47
CA LEU A 182 8.76 7.06 2.82
C LEU A 182 9.93 6.21 3.31
N LEU A 183 10.58 5.41 2.47
CA LEU A 183 11.77 4.65 2.86
C LEU A 183 12.90 5.57 3.35
N ALA A 184 13.13 6.71 2.68
CA ALA A 184 14.09 7.73 3.09
C ALA A 184 13.63 8.49 4.34
N ALA A 185 12.41 9.03 4.35
CA ALA A 185 11.88 9.84 5.45
C ALA A 185 11.76 9.07 6.77
N SER A 186 11.49 7.76 6.70
CA SER A 186 11.42 6.87 7.87
C SER A 186 12.79 6.27 8.26
N LYS A 187 13.86 6.61 7.54
CA LYS A 187 15.23 6.09 7.74
C LYS A 187 15.32 4.57 7.67
N ILE A 188 14.39 3.90 6.98
CA ILE A 188 14.45 2.45 6.76
C ILE A 188 15.61 2.12 5.81
N ILE A 189 15.82 2.98 4.80
CA ILE A 189 16.95 2.89 3.88
C ILE A 189 17.65 4.24 3.84
N ASN A 190 18.99 4.23 3.88
CA ASN A 190 19.78 5.44 3.67
C ASN A 190 19.94 5.68 2.16
N PRO A 191 19.31 6.72 1.60
CA PRO A 191 19.32 6.98 0.16
C PRO A 191 20.69 7.39 -0.39
N ASN A 192 21.60 7.86 0.46
CA ASN A 192 22.97 8.24 0.06
C ASN A 192 23.94 7.05 0.00
N GLU A 193 23.58 5.92 0.62
CA GLU A 193 24.41 4.70 0.66
C GLU A 193 23.82 3.57 -0.21
N SER A 194 22.63 3.78 -0.78
CA SER A 194 21.88 2.74 -1.50
C SER A 194 21.69 3.11 -2.97
N ARG A 195 22.10 2.23 -3.88
CA ARG A 195 21.84 2.38 -5.31
C ARG A 195 20.40 1.94 -5.63
N VAL A 196 19.72 2.68 -6.52
CA VAL A 196 18.35 2.35 -6.96
C VAL A 196 18.33 2.08 -8.45
N VAL A 197 17.85 0.90 -8.84
CA VAL A 197 17.62 0.53 -10.24
C VAL A 197 16.15 0.76 -10.58
N ILE A 198 15.87 1.58 -11.60
CA ILE A 198 14.52 1.97 -12.01
C ILE A 198 14.14 1.24 -13.31
N LYS A 199 13.19 0.31 -13.26
CA LYS A 199 12.60 -0.35 -14.43
C LYS A 199 11.24 0.27 -14.74
N THR A 200 11.08 0.81 -15.93
CA THR A 200 9.80 1.30 -16.45
C THR A 200 9.57 0.71 -17.85
N SER A 201 8.56 1.17 -18.58
CA SER A 201 8.28 0.70 -19.94
C SER A 201 9.39 1.00 -20.96
N SER A 202 10.31 1.92 -20.65
CA SER A 202 11.44 2.25 -21.51
C SER A 202 12.56 2.94 -20.72
N ARG A 203 13.81 2.79 -21.16
CA ARG A 203 14.95 3.50 -20.56
C ARG A 203 14.72 5.02 -20.43
N ALA A 204 14.21 5.65 -21.49
CA ALA A 204 13.93 7.09 -21.49
C ALA A 204 12.89 7.50 -20.43
N SER A 205 11.88 6.68 -20.17
CA SER A 205 10.90 6.96 -19.10
C SER A 205 11.49 6.77 -17.70
N ALA A 206 12.41 5.82 -17.52
CA ALA A 206 13.16 5.66 -16.27
C ALA A 206 14.09 6.88 -16.04
N GLU A 207 14.79 7.34 -17.07
CA GLU A 207 15.63 8.55 -17.01
C GLU A 207 14.80 9.78 -16.64
N LYS A 208 13.60 9.93 -17.21
CA LYS A 208 12.65 11.00 -16.85
C LYS A 208 12.21 10.91 -15.38
N PHE A 209 11.90 9.72 -14.88
CA PHE A 209 11.57 9.51 -13.47
C PHE A 209 12.72 9.92 -12.57
N ILE A 210 13.95 9.50 -12.88
CA ILE A 210 15.15 9.87 -12.13
C ILE A 210 15.34 11.40 -12.13
N GLN A 211 15.13 12.05 -13.27
CA GLN A 211 15.20 13.52 -13.34
C GLN A 211 14.13 14.19 -12.48
N THR A 212 12.90 13.65 -12.48
CA THR A 212 11.81 14.14 -11.63
C THR A 212 12.15 14.03 -10.13
N MET A 213 12.78 12.94 -9.70
CA MET A 213 13.24 12.79 -8.31
C MET A 213 14.33 13.82 -7.95
N LYS A 214 15.26 14.08 -8.86
CA LYS A 214 16.33 15.09 -8.68
C LYS A 214 15.79 16.52 -8.60
N GLU A 215 14.77 16.84 -9.39
CA GLU A 215 14.15 18.18 -9.46
C GLU A 215 13.00 18.37 -8.45
N SER A 216 12.65 17.33 -7.70
CA SER A 216 11.53 17.37 -6.75
C SER A 216 11.70 18.50 -5.73
N PRO A 217 10.62 19.22 -5.37
CA PRO A 217 10.68 20.22 -4.29
C PRO A 217 10.84 19.57 -2.90
N HIS A 218 10.61 18.27 -2.77
CA HIS A 218 10.71 17.56 -1.49
C HIS A 218 12.12 17.03 -1.25
N GLU A 219 12.68 17.36 -0.09
CA GLU A 219 14.06 17.01 0.27
C GLU A 219 14.32 15.48 0.29
N PRO A 220 13.44 14.62 0.86
CA PRO A 220 13.68 13.17 0.86
C PRO A 220 13.78 12.53 -0.53
N ASP A 221 13.16 13.13 -1.55
CA ASP A 221 13.24 12.63 -2.92
C ASP A 221 14.62 12.90 -3.52
N ARG A 222 15.17 14.10 -3.28
CA ARG A 222 16.47 14.53 -3.81
C ARG A 222 17.64 13.82 -3.15
N GLN A 223 17.46 13.21 -1.97
CA GLN A 223 18.50 12.43 -1.31
C GLN A 223 18.88 11.16 -2.09
N TRP A 224 18.01 10.67 -2.97
CA TRP A 224 18.30 9.50 -3.81
C TRP A 224 19.24 9.85 -4.97
N THR A 225 20.52 9.99 -4.66
CA THR A 225 21.54 10.46 -5.62
C THR A 225 22.09 9.35 -6.51
N LEU A 226 21.97 8.08 -6.09
CA LEU A 226 22.53 6.90 -6.76
C LEU A 226 21.46 6.11 -7.53
N MET A 227 20.71 6.78 -8.42
CA MET A 227 19.69 6.13 -9.25
C MET A 227 20.17 5.86 -10.67
N GLU A 228 19.84 4.69 -11.22
CA GLU A 228 20.14 4.30 -12.59
C GLU A 228 18.95 3.60 -13.27
N PRO A 229 18.78 3.75 -14.60
CA PRO A 229 17.82 2.97 -15.35
C PRO A 229 18.18 1.48 -15.33
N TYR A 230 17.17 0.61 -15.32
CA TYR A 230 17.32 -0.82 -15.54
C TYR A 230 18.03 -1.13 -16.87
N ASP A 231 18.85 -2.17 -16.86
CA ASP A 231 19.61 -2.68 -18.00
C ASP A 231 19.46 -4.20 -18.06
N ASP A 232 19.16 -4.75 -19.23
CA ASP A 232 18.86 -6.18 -19.40
C ASP A 232 20.06 -7.09 -19.11
N ASN A 233 21.29 -6.57 -19.17
CA ASN A 233 22.49 -7.34 -18.86
C ASN A 233 22.70 -7.49 -17.35
N SER A 234 22.51 -6.40 -16.59
CA SER A 234 22.73 -6.36 -15.14
C SER A 234 21.48 -6.59 -14.30
N LYS A 235 20.30 -6.44 -14.90
CA LYS A 235 18.98 -6.68 -14.34
C LYS A 235 18.80 -6.10 -12.92
N PHE A 236 18.24 -6.87 -12.00
CA PHE A 236 18.20 -6.56 -10.57
C PHE A 236 19.22 -7.38 -9.77
N HIS A 237 20.31 -7.83 -10.39
CA HIS A 237 21.38 -8.52 -9.68
C HIS A 237 21.96 -7.63 -8.57
N GLY A 238 22.14 -8.21 -7.38
CA GLY A 238 22.56 -7.58 -6.14
C GLY A 238 21.49 -6.76 -5.39
N CYS A 239 20.26 -6.60 -5.93
CA CYS A 239 19.20 -5.90 -5.20
C CYS A 239 18.75 -6.71 -3.97
N GLN A 240 18.75 -6.09 -2.79
CA GLN A 240 18.20 -6.72 -1.58
C GLN A 240 16.73 -6.39 -1.35
N VAL A 241 16.25 -5.29 -1.92
CA VAL A 241 14.85 -4.85 -1.83
C VAL A 241 14.35 -4.53 -3.23
N ILE A 242 13.15 -4.97 -3.58
CA ILE A 242 12.49 -4.59 -4.83
C ILE A 242 11.06 -4.16 -4.52
N HIS A 243 10.66 -2.98 -4.98
CA HIS A 243 9.26 -2.55 -4.93
C HIS A 243 8.68 -2.57 -6.34
N SER A 244 7.58 -3.30 -6.53
CA SER A 244 6.83 -3.34 -7.80
C SER A 244 5.52 -2.60 -7.63
N VAL A 245 5.28 -1.61 -8.50
CA VAL A 245 4.16 -0.64 -8.40
C VAL A 245 3.54 -0.39 -9.78
N THR A 246 3.43 -1.42 -10.60
CA THR A 246 2.90 -1.37 -11.97
C THR A 246 1.47 -1.88 -12.04
N PRO A 247 0.63 -1.36 -12.96
CA PRO A 247 -0.70 -1.92 -13.19
C PRO A 247 -0.67 -3.15 -14.12
N ALA A 248 0.44 -3.91 -14.13
CA ALA A 248 0.66 -4.99 -15.08
C ALA A 248 -0.37 -6.12 -14.94
N ARG A 249 -0.64 -6.79 -16.06
CA ARG A 249 -1.51 -7.99 -16.14
C ARG A 249 -0.74 -9.23 -16.61
N SER A 250 0.58 -9.12 -16.61
CA SER A 250 1.53 -10.16 -16.97
C SER A 250 2.81 -9.89 -16.19
N PRO A 251 3.56 -10.93 -15.76
CA PRO A 251 4.79 -10.76 -15.00
C PRO A 251 5.76 -9.76 -15.65
N VAL A 252 6.30 -8.87 -14.82
CA VAL A 252 7.35 -7.90 -15.14
C VAL A 252 8.66 -8.19 -14.39
N LEU A 253 8.64 -9.17 -13.47
CA LEU A 253 9.80 -9.67 -12.75
C LEU A 253 9.80 -11.20 -12.71
N ASP A 254 10.87 -11.79 -13.24
CA ASP A 254 11.09 -13.23 -13.30
C ASP A 254 12.24 -13.69 -12.39
N VAL A 255 12.34 -15.01 -12.16
CA VAL A 255 13.43 -15.61 -11.35
C VAL A 255 14.81 -15.25 -11.89
N GLY A 256 14.96 -15.21 -13.21
CA GLY A 256 16.23 -14.87 -13.87
C GLY A 256 16.63 -13.40 -13.80
N ASP A 257 15.82 -12.54 -13.17
CA ASP A 257 16.10 -11.12 -13.04
C ASP A 257 16.76 -10.74 -11.71
N VAL A 258 16.78 -11.66 -10.74
CA VAL A 258 17.20 -11.41 -9.36
C VAL A 258 18.23 -12.43 -8.89
N ASP A 259 19.04 -12.04 -7.90
CA ASP A 259 19.89 -12.97 -7.17
C ASP A 259 19.17 -13.53 -5.96
N LEU A 260 18.87 -14.83 -5.99
CA LEU A 260 18.26 -15.52 -4.86
C LEU A 260 19.28 -15.70 -3.73
N PRO A 261 18.93 -15.39 -2.47
CA PRO A 261 19.85 -15.51 -1.35
C PRO A 261 20.39 -16.94 -1.13
N LYS A 262 19.58 -17.95 -1.42
CA LYS A 262 19.97 -19.37 -1.32
C LYS A 262 21.09 -19.77 -2.29
N ALA A 263 21.32 -19.00 -3.35
CA ALA A 263 22.42 -19.22 -4.29
C ALA A 263 23.76 -18.61 -3.80
N GLY A 264 23.77 -17.90 -2.66
CA GLY A 264 24.98 -17.32 -2.04
C GLY A 264 25.38 -15.94 -2.55
N ASN A 265 24.69 -15.41 -3.57
CA ASN A 265 25.04 -14.16 -4.24
C ASN A 265 24.38 -12.90 -3.63
N ASN A 266 23.43 -13.07 -2.70
CA ASN A 266 22.66 -11.98 -2.11
C ASN A 266 22.41 -12.25 -0.62
N PRO A 267 22.69 -11.33 0.31
CA PRO A 267 22.47 -11.57 1.73
C PRO A 267 20.99 -11.82 2.06
N PHE A 268 20.06 -11.13 1.40
CA PHE A 268 18.63 -11.34 1.51
C PHE A 268 17.92 -10.68 0.32
N LEU A 269 16.66 -11.07 0.07
CA LEU A 269 15.80 -10.44 -0.92
C LEU A 269 14.43 -10.20 -0.28
N HIS A 270 13.94 -8.97 -0.36
CA HIS A 270 12.56 -8.63 -0.04
C HIS A 270 11.89 -8.00 -1.26
N ILE A 271 10.73 -8.51 -1.66
CA ILE A 271 9.94 -7.92 -2.73
C ILE A 271 8.61 -7.43 -2.15
N SER A 272 8.30 -6.16 -2.30
CA SER A 272 6.95 -5.62 -2.07
C SER A 272 6.24 -5.48 -3.40
N ALA A 273 5.23 -6.32 -3.66
CA ALA A 273 4.35 -6.26 -4.83
C ALA A 273 3.07 -5.50 -4.45
N ILE A 274 2.85 -4.36 -5.10
CA ILE A 274 1.85 -3.36 -4.69
C ILE A 274 0.81 -3.13 -5.80
N GLY A 275 1.18 -3.40 -7.05
CA GLY A 275 0.41 -3.03 -8.23
C GLY A 275 -0.75 -3.97 -8.54
N SER A 276 -0.71 -5.22 -8.06
CA SER A 276 -1.83 -6.16 -8.19
C SER A 276 -2.89 -5.93 -7.12
N ASP A 277 -3.86 -5.08 -7.46
CA ASP A 277 -4.98 -4.69 -6.59
C ASP A 277 -6.37 -5.00 -7.19
N SER A 278 -6.40 -5.68 -8.35
CA SER A 278 -7.64 -6.07 -9.03
C SER A 278 -7.48 -7.40 -9.78
N PRO A 279 -8.60 -8.13 -10.02
CA PRO A 279 -8.55 -9.40 -10.74
C PRO A 279 -7.85 -9.33 -12.09
N GLY A 280 -6.97 -10.29 -12.34
CA GLY A 280 -6.13 -10.45 -13.52
C GLY A 280 -4.92 -9.52 -13.60
N LYS A 281 -4.66 -8.67 -12.61
CA LYS A 281 -3.35 -8.02 -12.49
C LYS A 281 -2.31 -9.00 -11.94
N CYS A 282 -1.07 -8.86 -12.38
CA CYS A 282 0.08 -9.54 -11.80
C CYS A 282 1.37 -8.87 -12.26
N GLU A 283 2.35 -8.79 -11.36
CA GLU A 283 3.68 -8.24 -11.59
C GLU A 283 4.79 -9.28 -11.45
N LEU A 284 4.61 -10.30 -10.61
CA LEU A 284 5.60 -11.33 -10.32
C LEU A 284 5.27 -12.65 -11.03
N ALA A 285 6.30 -13.30 -11.55
CA ALA A 285 6.16 -14.63 -12.12
C ALA A 285 5.85 -15.67 -11.04
N LEU A 286 4.98 -16.63 -11.36
CA LEU A 286 4.56 -17.67 -10.42
C LEU A 286 5.74 -18.48 -9.86
N ASP A 287 6.74 -18.77 -10.70
CA ASP A 287 7.92 -19.53 -10.26
C ASP A 287 8.81 -18.73 -9.31
N LEU A 288 8.77 -17.39 -9.36
CA LEU A 288 9.41 -16.54 -8.36
C LEU A 288 8.64 -16.57 -7.03
N LEU A 289 7.32 -16.50 -7.07
CA LEU A 289 6.47 -16.59 -5.87
C LEU A 289 6.73 -17.87 -5.08
N LYS A 290 6.89 -19.02 -5.77
CA LYS A 290 7.11 -20.34 -5.15
C LYS A 290 8.43 -20.44 -4.38
N LEU A 291 9.38 -19.55 -4.61
CA LEU A 291 10.73 -19.60 -4.02
C LEU A 291 10.85 -18.81 -2.72
N ALA A 292 9.85 -17.98 -2.38
CA ALA A 292 9.84 -17.19 -1.17
C ALA A 292 9.86 -18.08 0.08
N ASP A 293 10.69 -17.73 1.06
CA ASP A 293 10.70 -18.37 2.39
C ASP A 293 9.49 -17.94 3.21
N VAL A 294 9.07 -16.68 3.06
CA VAL A 294 7.88 -16.11 3.70
C VAL A 294 7.11 -15.25 2.70
N SER A 295 5.83 -15.58 2.49
CA SER A 295 4.90 -14.79 1.70
C SER A 295 3.95 -14.04 2.65
N LEU A 296 4.17 -12.74 2.78
CA LEU A 296 3.38 -11.83 3.59
C LEU A 296 2.26 -11.24 2.76
N VAL A 297 1.10 -11.06 3.37
CA VAL A 297 -0.06 -10.42 2.74
C VAL A 297 -0.67 -9.40 3.68
N ASP A 298 -1.38 -8.42 3.12
CA ASP A 298 -2.23 -7.55 3.91
C ASP A 298 -3.48 -8.27 4.43
N SER A 299 -4.14 -9.04 3.56
CA SER A 299 -5.33 -9.84 3.87
C SER A 299 -5.32 -11.18 3.12
N LEU A 300 -5.49 -12.28 3.83
CA LEU A 300 -5.63 -13.62 3.23
C LEU A 300 -6.83 -13.74 2.29
N LEU A 301 -7.90 -12.99 2.56
CA LEU A 301 -9.11 -13.02 1.74
C LEU A 301 -8.91 -12.26 0.42
N GLN A 302 -8.25 -11.11 0.45
CA GLN A 302 -8.09 -10.26 -0.74
C GLN A 302 -6.95 -10.73 -1.65
N THR A 303 -5.83 -11.20 -1.09
CA THR A 303 -4.69 -11.68 -1.87
C THR A 303 -5.08 -12.77 -2.89
N VAL A 304 -5.97 -13.67 -2.51
CA VAL A 304 -6.46 -14.77 -3.38
C VAL A 304 -7.51 -14.32 -4.41
N GLU A 305 -8.13 -13.16 -4.22
CA GLU A 305 -9.13 -12.60 -5.13
C GLU A 305 -8.49 -11.66 -6.16
N ARG A 306 -7.53 -10.84 -5.73
CA ARG A 306 -7.05 -9.67 -6.48
C ARG A 306 -5.57 -9.31 -6.25
N GLY A 307 -4.87 -10.04 -5.40
CA GLY A 307 -3.44 -9.84 -5.13
C GLY A 307 -2.55 -10.70 -6.02
N GLU A 308 -1.28 -10.75 -5.69
CA GLU A 308 -0.27 -11.46 -6.46
C GLU A 308 -0.41 -12.99 -6.42
N PHE A 309 -1.05 -13.49 -5.36
CA PHE A 309 -1.33 -14.92 -5.20
C PHE A 309 -2.69 -15.34 -5.77
N GLN A 310 -3.40 -14.49 -6.51
CA GLN A 310 -4.74 -14.81 -7.06
C GLN A 310 -4.74 -16.02 -8.01
N ASN A 311 -3.65 -16.23 -8.76
CA ASN A 311 -3.52 -17.36 -9.70
C ASN A 311 -3.12 -18.68 -9.01
N SER A 312 -2.82 -18.67 -7.70
CA SER A 312 -2.41 -19.88 -6.95
C SER A 312 -3.45 -20.99 -6.98
N ARG A 313 -4.75 -20.63 -7.02
CA ARG A 313 -5.87 -21.58 -7.00
C ARG A 313 -5.95 -22.42 -8.27
N CYS A 314 -5.56 -21.86 -9.42
CA CYS A 314 -5.62 -22.53 -10.70
C CYS A 314 -4.53 -23.61 -10.84
N GLU A 315 -3.43 -23.46 -10.12
CA GLU A 315 -2.19 -24.24 -10.31
C GLU A 315 -1.94 -25.26 -9.19
N GLY A 316 -2.87 -25.41 -8.24
CA GLY A 316 -2.83 -26.44 -7.19
C GLY A 316 -1.72 -26.27 -6.12
N PHE A 317 -0.92 -25.20 -6.19
CA PHE A 317 0.13 -24.92 -5.22
C PHE A 317 -0.41 -24.16 -4.00
N LYS A 318 -0.13 -24.67 -2.80
CA LYS A 318 -0.49 -24.01 -1.54
C LYS A 318 0.67 -23.15 -1.06
N PHE A 319 0.49 -21.83 -1.11
CA PHE A 319 1.45 -20.88 -0.56
C PHE A 319 1.33 -20.81 0.97
N PRO A 320 2.44 -20.77 1.71
CA PRO A 320 2.44 -20.53 3.16
C PRO A 320 2.24 -19.03 3.45
N LEU A 321 1.07 -18.50 3.07
CA LEU A 321 0.72 -17.09 3.26
C LEU A 321 0.57 -16.76 4.74
N LYS A 322 1.10 -15.61 5.15
CA LYS A 322 0.95 -15.05 6.51
C LYS A 322 0.48 -13.62 6.43
N GLU A 323 -0.48 -13.24 7.27
CA GLU A 323 -0.88 -11.83 7.35
C GLU A 323 0.19 -11.06 8.13
N LEU A 324 0.58 -9.89 7.63
CA LEU A 324 1.61 -9.07 8.29
C LEU A 324 1.22 -8.70 9.73
N GLY A 325 -0.08 -8.58 10.01
CA GLY A 325 -0.63 -8.27 11.32
C GLY A 325 -0.93 -9.47 12.21
N GLU A 326 -0.70 -10.70 11.74
CA GLU A 326 -0.94 -11.89 12.55
C GLU A 326 -0.01 -11.90 13.77
N PRO A 327 -0.52 -12.25 14.97
CA PRO A 327 0.29 -12.31 16.19
C PRO A 327 1.55 -13.16 16.00
N GLY A 328 2.70 -12.60 16.33
CA GLY A 328 3.98 -13.28 16.21
C GLY A 328 4.59 -13.27 14.81
N VAL A 329 3.95 -12.69 13.79
CA VAL A 329 4.59 -12.49 12.47
C VAL A 329 5.56 -11.32 12.50
N VAL A 330 5.13 -10.16 13.01
CA VAL A 330 6.02 -9.04 13.29
C VAL A 330 6.14 -8.88 14.80
N ASP A 331 7.36 -8.98 15.32
CA ASP A 331 7.63 -8.81 16.74
C ASP A 331 7.31 -7.37 17.16
N SER A 332 6.45 -7.20 18.18
CA SER A 332 5.95 -5.88 18.57
C SER A 332 7.00 -4.99 19.22
N ALA A 333 8.07 -5.55 19.79
CA ALA A 333 9.11 -4.80 20.48
C ALA A 333 10.20 -4.30 19.51
N THR A 334 10.59 -5.14 18.56
CA THR A 334 11.68 -4.89 17.61
C THR A 334 11.17 -4.45 16.24
N GLY A 335 9.94 -4.85 15.88
CA GLY A 335 9.39 -4.72 14.55
C GLY A 335 10.01 -5.68 13.53
N LYS A 336 10.74 -6.70 13.99
CA LYS A 336 11.40 -7.70 13.16
C LYS A 336 10.39 -8.74 12.70
N LEU A 337 10.51 -9.19 11.45
CA LEU A 337 9.78 -10.35 10.96
C LEU A 337 10.26 -11.62 11.70
N ALA A 338 9.35 -12.34 12.33
CA ALA A 338 9.60 -13.65 12.88
C ALA A 338 9.71 -14.66 11.74
N VAL A 339 10.90 -15.25 11.63
CA VAL A 339 11.16 -16.32 10.67
C VAL A 339 11.47 -17.54 11.52
N ASP A 340 10.71 -18.62 11.35
CA ASP A 340 11.00 -19.90 12.01
C ASP A 340 12.25 -20.50 11.37
N ARG A 341 13.40 -20.13 11.94
CA ARG A 341 14.72 -20.60 11.55
C ARG A 341 15.13 -21.61 12.60
N GLY A 342 14.90 -22.90 12.34
CA GLY A 342 15.38 -23.97 13.22
C GLY A 342 16.86 -23.78 13.59
N ALA A 343 17.31 -24.39 14.70
CA ALA A 343 18.60 -24.13 15.35
C ALA A 343 19.86 -24.24 14.45
N ALA A 344 19.77 -24.87 13.28
CA ALA A 344 20.84 -25.01 12.29
C ALA A 344 20.96 -23.83 11.29
N ALA A 345 19.97 -22.92 11.23
CA ALA A 345 19.90 -21.85 10.24
C ALA A 345 20.49 -20.52 10.73
N LYS A 346 21.76 -20.55 11.13
CA LYS A 346 22.62 -19.34 11.21
C LYS A 346 22.90 -18.72 9.81
N SER A 347 22.24 -19.19 8.75
CA SER A 347 22.40 -18.68 7.39
C SER A 347 21.58 -17.41 7.17
N GLN A 348 22.26 -16.36 6.67
CA GLN A 348 21.71 -15.04 6.40
C GLN A 348 20.65 -15.02 5.28
N ALA A 349 20.61 -16.04 4.43
CA ALA A 349 19.71 -16.11 3.27
C ALA A 349 18.23 -16.10 3.67
N LEU A 350 17.53 -15.03 3.30
CA LEU A 350 16.09 -14.84 3.50
C LEU A 350 15.49 -14.24 2.23
N PHE A 351 14.52 -14.92 1.63
CA PHE A 351 13.69 -14.37 0.56
C PHE A 351 12.25 -14.16 1.06
N THR A 352 11.78 -12.91 1.10
CA THR A 352 10.39 -12.59 1.45
C THR A 352 9.68 -11.84 0.34
N ILE A 353 8.37 -12.06 0.25
CA ILE A 353 7.47 -11.31 -0.62
C ILE A 353 6.37 -10.72 0.25
N PHE A 354 6.01 -9.46 0.01
CA PHE A 354 4.82 -8.83 0.56
C PHE A 354 3.87 -8.47 -0.58
N ASP A 355 2.68 -9.03 -0.56
CA ASP A 355 1.60 -8.73 -1.51
C ASP A 355 0.57 -7.81 -0.85
N SER A 356 0.38 -6.62 -1.41
CA SER A 356 -0.53 -5.59 -0.92
C SER A 356 -1.64 -5.31 -1.92
N SER A 357 -2.88 -5.57 -1.52
CA SER A 357 -4.10 -5.29 -2.29
C SER A 357 -4.87 -4.04 -1.78
N GLY A 358 -4.50 -3.57 -0.59
CA GLY A 358 -5.02 -2.40 0.10
C GLY A 358 -6.29 -2.67 0.91
N MET A 359 -6.23 -2.43 2.21
CA MET A 359 -7.34 -2.69 3.14
C MET A 359 -8.06 -1.43 3.58
N ALA A 360 -9.37 -1.54 3.86
CA ALA A 360 -10.16 -0.42 4.37
C ALA A 360 -9.61 0.13 5.69
N MET A 361 -9.08 -0.73 6.58
CA MET A 361 -8.51 -0.26 7.86
C MET A 361 -7.26 0.61 7.70
N GLN A 362 -6.50 0.45 6.62
CA GLN A 362 -5.39 1.36 6.31
C GLN A 362 -5.91 2.76 5.99
N ASP A 363 -7.02 2.84 5.25
CA ASP A 363 -7.71 4.09 4.94
C ASP A 363 -8.35 4.71 6.20
N VAL A 364 -8.95 3.89 7.07
CA VAL A 364 -9.51 4.32 8.37
C VAL A 364 -8.44 5.02 9.21
N GLN A 365 -7.29 4.37 9.37
CA GLN A 365 -6.20 4.89 10.20
C GLN A 365 -5.61 6.18 9.63
N MET A 366 -5.45 6.26 8.30
CA MET A 366 -4.95 7.47 7.64
C MET A 366 -5.94 8.63 7.77
N ALA A 367 -7.23 8.38 7.56
CA ALA A 367 -8.27 9.41 7.65
C ALA A 367 -8.48 9.89 9.10
N LYS A 368 -8.39 8.97 10.08
CA LYS A 368 -8.44 9.30 11.51
C LYS A 368 -7.31 10.25 11.89
N LEU A 369 -6.08 9.98 11.42
CA LEU A 369 -4.93 10.84 11.67
C LEU A 369 -5.15 12.26 11.13
N VAL A 370 -5.69 12.40 9.92
CA VAL A 370 -6.04 13.72 9.35
C VAL A 370 -7.17 14.37 10.15
N ALA A 371 -8.23 13.64 10.45
CA ALA A 371 -9.40 14.16 11.16
C ALA A 371 -9.09 14.66 12.58
N GLN A 372 -8.09 14.09 13.25
CA GLN A 372 -7.60 14.56 14.55
C GLN A 372 -6.83 15.88 14.49
N ASN A 373 -6.44 16.32 13.28
CA ASN A 373 -5.66 17.52 13.02
C ASN A 373 -6.46 18.59 12.23
N LEU A 374 -7.77 18.40 12.07
CA LEU A 374 -8.72 19.39 11.52
C LEU A 374 -9.13 20.44 12.56
#